data_AF-A0A8K1D0I8-F1
#
_entry.id   AF-A0A8K1D0I8-F1
#
_cell.length_a   1.000
_cell.length_b   1.000
_cell.length_c   1.000
_cell.angle_alpha   90.00
_cell.angle_beta   90.00
_cell.angle_gamma   90.00
#
_symmetry.space_group_name_H-M   'P 1'
#
loop_
_entity.id
_entity.type
_entity.pdbx_description
1 polymer ?
#
loop_
_entity_poly.entity_id
_entity_poly.type
_entity_poly.pdbx_seq_one_letter_code
_entity_poly.pdbx_strand_id
1 'polypeptide(L)'
;MIKPLPISNPDVKAILTAVPLISGVFNALILGMISMSLKYAEYYGISKSVLAIIIYSAYWLYFKPPFDILIFIISIMALCLIQIVDLYYYARIQKEMFG
;
A
#
# COMPACT_ATOMS: atom_id res chain seq x y z
N MET A 1 -25.08 -22.54 5.74
CA MET A 1 -24.60 -22.39 7.14
C MET A 1 -23.08 -22.40 7.10
N ILE A 2 -22.41 -21.27 7.33
CA ILE A 2 -20.95 -21.22 7.37
C ILE A 2 -20.53 -21.94 8.66
N LYS A 3 -19.90 -23.11 8.52
CA LYS A 3 -19.39 -23.88 9.66
C LYS A 3 -18.27 -23.04 10.30
N PRO A 4 -18.38 -22.61 11.56
CA PRO A 4 -17.29 -21.87 12.20
C PRO A 4 -16.07 -22.78 12.21
N LEU A 5 -14.95 -22.30 11.65
CA LEU A 5 -13.68 -23.01 11.70
C LEU A 5 -13.36 -23.32 13.17
N PRO A 6 -12.96 -24.56 13.52
CA PRO A 6 -12.70 -24.95 14.89
C PRO A 6 -11.33 -24.41 15.28
N ILE A 7 -11.24 -23.10 15.45
CA ILE A 7 -10.00 -22.43 15.81
C ILE A 7 -10.10 -22.15 17.30
N SER A 8 -9.60 -23.09 18.09
CA SER A 8 -9.42 -22.95 19.54
C SER A 8 -8.38 -21.89 19.91
N ASN A 9 -7.57 -21.45 18.94
CA ASN A 9 -6.55 -20.44 19.12
C ASN A 9 -7.05 -19.03 18.69
N PRO A 10 -7.29 -18.11 19.63
CA PRO A 10 -7.76 -16.76 19.34
C PRO A 10 -6.83 -15.98 18.39
N ASP A 11 -5.53 -16.24 18.39
CA ASP A 11 -4.55 -15.57 17.53
C ASP A 11 -4.74 -15.94 16.06
N VAL A 12 -4.96 -17.22 15.78
CA VAL A 12 -5.19 -17.73 14.41
C VAL A 12 -6.51 -17.19 13.86
N LYS A 13 -7.53 -17.06 14.70
CA LYS A 13 -8.82 -16.45 14.34
C LYS A 13 -8.68 -14.95 14.05
N ALA A 14 -7.86 -14.24 14.83
CA ALA A 14 -7.58 -12.83 14.61
C ALA A 14 -6.87 -12.61 13.27
N ILE A 15 -5.86 -13.42 12.94
CA ILE A 15 -5.14 -13.36 11.65
C ILE A 15 -6.10 -13.64 10.48
N LEU A 16 -6.90 -14.71 10.55
CA LEU A 16 -7.85 -15.08 9.50
C LEU A 16 -8.96 -14.04 9.28
N THR A 17 -9.22 -13.17 10.25
CA THR A 17 -10.22 -12.10 10.12
C THR A 17 -9.57 -10.77 9.70
N ALA A 18 -8.40 -10.45 10.25
CA ALA A 18 -7.69 -9.20 10.00
C ALA A 18 -7.10 -9.15 8.59
N VAL A 19 -6.52 -10.24 8.08
CA VAL A 19 -5.86 -10.26 6.77
C VAL A 19 -6.84 -9.93 5.63
N PRO A 20 -8.04 -10.57 5.53
CA PRO A 20 -9.02 -10.20 4.51
C PRO A 20 -9.57 -8.79 4.68
N LEU A 21 -9.77 -8.33 5.92
CA LEU A 21 -10.29 -6.99 6.22
C LEU A 21 -9.29 -5.91 5.78
N ILE A 22 -8.01 -6.09 6.12
CA ILE A 22 -6.90 -5.22 5.73
C ILE A 22 -6.76 -5.22 4.19
N SER A 23 -6.83 -6.38 3.55
CA SER A 23 -6.80 -6.48 2.09
C SER A 23 -8.00 -5.76 1.44
N GLY A 24 -9.19 -5.87 2.02
CA GLY A 24 -10.40 -5.19 1.54
C GLY A 24 -10.29 -3.68 1.65
N VAL A 25 -9.80 -3.16 2.79
CA VAL A 25 -9.57 -1.73 3.01
C VAL A 25 -8.52 -1.19 2.03
N PHE A 26 -7.40 -1.89 1.84
CA PHE A 26 -6.37 -1.44 0.91
C PHE A 26 -6.83 -1.51 -0.56
N ASN A 27 -7.57 -2.53 -0.95
CA ASN A 27 -8.12 -2.60 -2.30
C ASN A 27 -9.16 -1.49 -2.54
N ALA A 28 -9.99 -1.16 -1.56
CA ALA A 28 -10.94 -0.06 -1.64
C ALA A 28 -10.24 1.31 -1.72
N LEU A 29 -9.16 1.51 -0.97
CA LEU A 29 -8.30 2.70 -1.08
C LEU A 29 -7.69 2.80 -2.47
N ILE A 30 -7.09 1.71 -2.98
CA ILE A 30 -6.53 1.68 -4.33
C ILE A 30 -7.61 1.99 -5.38
N LEU A 31 -8.83 1.45 -5.23
CA LEU A 31 -9.94 1.70 -6.15
C LEU A 31 -10.40 3.17 -6.13
N GLY A 32 -10.58 3.74 -4.94
CA GLY A 32 -10.95 5.16 -4.77
C GLY A 32 -9.85 6.11 -5.23
N MET A 33 -8.62 5.65 -5.26
CA MET A 33 -7.50 6.37 -5.83
C MET A 33 -7.51 6.22 -7.38
N ILE A 34 -7.78 5.03 -7.95
CA ILE A 34 -7.84 4.81 -9.40
C ILE A 34 -8.93 5.70 -10.05
N SER A 35 -10.06 5.89 -9.38
CA SER A 35 -11.11 6.80 -9.86
C SER A 35 -10.67 8.28 -9.92
N MET A 36 -9.65 8.68 -9.16
CA MET A 36 -9.02 10.01 -9.24
C MET A 36 -7.92 10.13 -10.31
N SER A 37 -7.48 9.00 -10.89
CA SER A 37 -6.31 8.94 -11.78
C SER A 37 -6.45 9.73 -13.10
N LEU A 38 -7.67 10.08 -13.53
CA LEU A 38 -7.87 10.80 -14.80
C LEU A 38 -7.63 12.31 -14.70
N LYS A 39 -7.69 12.91 -13.49
CA LYS A 39 -7.54 14.37 -13.30
C LYS A 39 -6.35 14.77 -12.43
N TYR A 40 -5.87 13.86 -11.57
CA TYR A 40 -4.79 14.11 -10.60
C TYR A 40 -3.87 12.89 -10.49
N ALA A 41 -3.37 12.40 -11.64
CA ALA A 41 -2.55 11.20 -11.73
C ALA A 41 -1.27 11.28 -10.87
N GLU A 42 -0.72 12.48 -10.74
CA GLU A 42 0.44 12.81 -9.93
C GLU A 42 0.18 12.65 -8.43
N TYR A 43 -0.92 13.24 -7.91
CA TYR A 43 -1.31 13.08 -6.51
C TYR A 43 -1.74 11.65 -6.18
N TYR A 44 -2.38 10.97 -7.14
CA TYR A 44 -2.69 9.54 -7.06
C TYR A 44 -1.43 8.70 -6.85
N GLY A 45 -0.43 8.87 -7.72
CA GLY A 45 0.79 8.07 -7.68
C GLY A 45 1.65 8.37 -6.44
N ILE A 46 1.72 9.62 -6.00
CA ILE A 46 2.39 10.01 -4.75
C ILE A 46 1.70 9.34 -3.56
N SER A 47 0.37 9.48 -3.45
CA SER A 47 -0.40 8.91 -2.34
C SER A 47 -0.27 7.38 -2.27
N LYS A 48 -0.24 6.71 -3.44
CA LYS A 48 -0.13 5.24 -3.51
C LYS A 48 1.24 4.78 -3.03
N SER A 49 2.27 5.52 -3.41
CA SER A 49 3.66 5.23 -3.05
C SER A 49 3.89 5.45 -1.55
N VAL A 50 3.34 6.52 -0.96
CA VAL A 50 3.37 6.75 0.49
C VAL A 50 2.63 5.65 1.24
N LEU A 51 1.43 5.28 0.78
CA LEU A 51 0.65 4.21 1.41
C LEU A 51 1.38 2.87 1.35
N ALA A 52 1.98 2.53 0.21
CA ALA A 52 2.79 1.32 0.06
C ALA A 52 3.97 1.29 1.04
N ILE A 53 4.71 2.40 1.18
CA ILE A 53 5.79 2.53 2.16
C ILE A 53 5.31 2.23 3.59
N ILE A 54 4.18 2.80 4.00
CA ILE A 54 3.61 2.58 5.33
C ILE A 54 3.22 1.11 5.51
N ILE A 55 2.56 0.50 4.52
CA ILE A 55 2.13 -0.90 4.57
C ILE A 55 3.32 -1.83 4.72
N TYR A 56 4.34 -1.67 3.86
CA TYR A 56 5.50 -2.55 3.88
C TYR A 56 6.34 -2.35 5.14
N SER A 57 6.43 -1.12 5.66
CA SER A 57 7.07 -0.83 6.94
C SER A 57 6.33 -1.50 8.10
N ALA A 58 5.00 -1.38 8.15
CA ALA A 58 4.18 -2.02 9.17
C ALA A 58 4.28 -3.56 9.07
N TYR A 59 4.20 -4.10 7.85
CA TYR A 59 4.33 -5.54 7.60
C TYR A 59 5.66 -6.08 8.13
N TRP A 60 6.76 -5.37 7.86
CA TRP A 60 8.07 -5.75 8.39
C TRP A 60 8.10 -5.73 9.93
N LEU A 61 7.58 -4.68 10.56
CA LEU A 61 7.57 -4.54 12.02
C LEU A 61 6.76 -5.63 12.72
N TYR A 62 5.59 -5.99 12.16
CA TYR A 62 4.69 -6.96 12.76
C TYR A 62 5.08 -8.42 12.49
N PHE A 63 5.50 -8.74 11.26
CA PHE A 63 5.71 -10.13 10.86
C PHE A 63 7.18 -10.55 10.84
N LYS A 64 8.12 -9.60 10.86
CA LYS A 64 9.59 -9.84 10.83
C LYS A 64 10.00 -10.97 9.86
N PRO A 65 9.63 -10.86 8.58
CA PRO A 65 9.85 -11.95 7.63
C PRO A 65 11.35 -12.20 7.37
N PRO A 66 11.71 -13.35 6.75
CA PRO A 66 13.08 -13.68 6.38
C PRO A 66 13.78 -12.63 5.52
N PHE A 67 15.12 -12.67 5.51
CA PHE A 67 15.96 -11.66 4.85
C PHE A 67 15.69 -11.52 3.34
N ASP A 68 15.36 -12.60 2.64
CA ASP A 68 15.03 -12.53 1.21
C ASP A 68 13.79 -11.66 0.93
N ILE A 69 12.80 -11.73 1.83
CA ILE A 69 11.59 -10.91 1.76
C ILE A 69 11.90 -9.46 2.17
N LEU A 70 12.86 -9.25 3.08
CA LEU A 70 13.32 -7.90 3.43
C LEU A 70 13.89 -7.16 2.23
N ILE A 71 14.77 -7.81 1.47
CA ILE A 71 15.39 -7.22 0.28
C ILE A 71 14.32 -6.80 -0.72
N PHE A 72 13.31 -7.65 -0.92
CA PHE A 72 12.19 -7.36 -1.79
C PHE A 72 11.36 -6.17 -1.29
N ILE A 73 11.04 -6.12 0.01
CA ILE A 73 10.33 -4.99 0.65
C ILE A 73 11.10 -3.69 0.46
N ILE A 74 12.41 -3.68 0.73
CA ILE A 74 13.27 -2.50 0.57
C ILE A 74 13.31 -2.06 -0.90
N SER A 75 13.38 -3.00 -1.84
CA SER A 75 13.38 -2.69 -3.28
C SER A 75 12.08 -2.01 -3.70
N ILE A 76 10.93 -2.48 -3.21
CA ILE A 76 9.63 -1.85 -3.47
C ILE A 76 9.59 -0.44 -2.86
N MET A 77 10.04 -0.28 -1.62
CA MET A 77 10.07 1.03 -0.96
C MET A 77 10.98 2.02 -1.68
N ALA A 78 12.13 1.59 -2.18
CA ALA A 78 13.04 2.42 -2.98
C ALA A 78 12.37 2.90 -4.28
N LEU A 79 11.67 2.00 -4.99
CA LEU A 79 10.91 2.36 -6.19
C LEU A 79 9.78 3.35 -5.88
N CYS A 80 9.09 3.20 -4.74
CA CYS A 80 8.09 4.16 -4.29
C CYS A 80 8.69 5.56 -4.03
N LEU A 81 9.89 5.64 -3.46
CA LEU A 81 10.57 6.93 -3.25
C LEU A 81 10.92 7.60 -4.58
N ILE A 82 11.47 6.85 -5.55
CA ILE A 82 11.77 7.36 -6.89
C ILE A 82 10.49 7.88 -7.55
N GLN A 83 9.41 7.10 -7.50
CA GLN A 83 8.12 7.47 -8.07
C GLN A 83 7.55 8.75 -7.42
N ILE A 84 7.70 8.94 -6.11
CA ILE A 84 7.27 10.18 -5.43
C ILE A 84 8.03 11.38 -5.97
N VAL A 85 9.36 11.26 -6.12
CA VAL A 85 10.21 12.34 -6.63
C VAL A 85 9.83 12.70 -8.06
N ASP A 86 9.73 11.71 -8.94
CA ASP A 86 9.38 11.92 -10.35
C ASP A 86 8.02 12.61 -10.51
N LEU A 87 7.00 12.13 -9.78
CA LEU A 87 5.66 12.70 -9.83
C LEU A 87 5.60 14.09 -9.21
N TYR A 88 6.40 14.37 -8.18
CA TYR A 88 6.51 15.70 -7.60
C TYR A 88 7.10 16.69 -8.61
N TYR A 89 8.18 16.32 -9.31
CA TYR A 89 8.75 17.14 -10.38
C TYR A 89 7.77 17.32 -11.53
N TYR A 90 7.08 16.27 -11.94
CA TYR A 90 6.05 16.34 -12.98
C TYR A 90 4.93 17.31 -12.60
N ALA A 91 4.39 17.22 -11.38
CA ALA A 91 3.35 18.12 -10.87
C ALA A 91 3.81 19.58 -10.88
N ARG A 92 5.07 19.82 -10.48
CA ARG A 92 5.67 21.14 -10.50
C ARG A 92 5.78 21.70 -11.93
N ILE A 93 6.31 20.93 -12.87
CA ILE A 93 6.43 21.35 -14.28
C ILE A 93 5.05 21.61 -14.88
N GLN A 94 4.07 20.75 -14.59
CA GLN A 94 2.71 20.92 -15.09
C GLN A 94 2.09 22.23 -14.58
N LYS A 95 2.33 22.59 -13.32
CA LYS A 95 1.90 23.89 -12.76
C LYS A 95 2.63 25.06 -13.42
N GLU A 96 3.94 24.96 -13.63
CA GLU A 96 4.72 25.99 -14.32
C GLU A 96 4.25 26.22 -15.77
N MET A 97 3.83 25.16 -16.48
CA MET A 97 3.38 25.26 -17.87
C MET A 97 1.90 25.65 -18.04
N PHE A 98 1.03 25.32 -17.07
CA PHE A 98 -0.42 25.45 -17.23
C PHE A 98 -1.16 26.24 -16.13
N GLY A 99 -0.48 26.69 -15.06
CA GLY A 99 -1.01 27.58 -14.01
C GLY A 99 -1.21 26.93 -12.64
#